data_AF-A0A8J6JX81-F1
#
_entry.id   AF-A0A8J6JX81-F1
#
_cell.length_a   1.000
_cell.length_b   1.000
_cell.length_c   1.000
_cell.angle_alpha   90.00
_cell.angle_beta   90.00
_cell.angle_gamma   90.00
#
_symmetry.space_group_name_H-M   'P 1'
#
loop_
_entity.id
_entity.type
_entity.pdbx_description
1 polymer ?
#
loop_
_entity_poly.entity_id
_entity_poly.type
_entity_poly.pdbx_seq_one_letter_code
_entity_poly.pdbx_strand_id
1 'polypeptide(L)'
;ERAMDAAFEELPDNARGKPTALIVLNREVVVPQTARGVARFDFDDLCGRPLGPADYLAVAQAFHTVLIDGIPRLSPENFDRARRFVTLIDALYEARCKLLASAAAAPDTLYQRGENAAMFERTASRLNEMQSREYLALPHLA
;
A
#
# COMPACT_ATOMS: atom_id res chain seq x y z
N GLU A 1 10.45 9.49 7.73
CA GLU A 1 11.54 9.46 6.73
C GLU A 1 12.62 8.45 7.07
N ARG A 2 13.60 8.72 7.94
CA ARG A 2 14.81 7.87 8.10
C ARG A 2 14.60 6.36 8.25
N ALA A 3 13.53 5.91 8.93
CA ALA A 3 13.27 4.48 9.11
C ALA A 3 12.76 3.79 7.83
N MET A 4 11.98 4.47 7.00
CA MET A 4 11.50 3.93 5.72
C MET A 4 12.59 3.99 4.65
N ASP A 5 13.42 5.04 4.69
CA ASP A 5 14.60 5.13 3.84
C ASP A 5 15.58 4.00 4.16
N ALA A 6 15.91 3.80 5.45
CA ALA A 6 16.76 2.70 5.89
C ALA A 6 16.19 1.33 5.50
N ALA A 7 14.88 1.09 5.72
CA ALA A 7 14.26 -0.18 5.34
C ALA A 7 14.32 -0.45 3.83
N PHE A 8 14.28 0.60 3.00
CA PHE A 8 14.43 0.48 1.55
C PHE A 8 15.90 0.36 1.12
N GLU A 9 16.82 1.03 1.81
CA GLU A 9 18.28 1.00 1.56
C GLU A 9 18.96 -0.28 2.07
N GLU A 10 18.39 -0.97 3.06
CA GLU A 10 18.85 -2.28 3.54
C GLU A 10 18.60 -3.40 2.51
N LEU A 11 17.83 -3.14 1.45
CA LEU A 11 17.70 -4.06 0.33
C LEU A 11 19.02 -4.08 -0.48
N PRO A 12 19.63 -5.26 -0.73
CA PRO A 12 20.88 -5.33 -1.48
C PRO A 12 20.70 -4.77 -2.91
N ASP A 13 21.61 -3.87 -3.31
CA ASP A 13 21.62 -2.97 -4.49
C ASP A 13 20.99 -1.57 -4.32
N ASN A 14 21.68 -0.80 -3.46
CA ASN A 14 21.62 0.61 -3.07
C ASN A 14 21.50 1.71 -4.15
N ALA A 15 20.98 1.43 -5.35
CA ALA A 15 20.74 2.47 -6.35
C ALA A 15 19.28 2.90 -6.26
N ARG A 16 18.99 3.99 -5.53
CA ARG A 16 17.77 4.82 -5.57
C ARG A 16 16.73 4.23 -6.55
N GLY A 17 15.80 3.43 -6.02
CA GLY A 17 14.94 2.54 -6.80
C GLY A 17 14.48 3.17 -8.11
N LYS A 18 14.53 2.42 -9.21
CA LYS A 18 14.25 2.99 -10.54
C LYS A 18 12.74 3.20 -10.71
N PRO A 19 12.30 4.35 -11.24
CA PRO A 19 10.92 4.49 -11.66
C PRO A 19 10.57 3.39 -12.65
N THR A 20 9.43 2.74 -12.43
CA THR A 20 8.92 1.67 -13.29
C THR A 20 7.48 1.97 -13.65
N ALA A 21 7.07 1.55 -14.84
CA ALA A 21 5.73 1.73 -15.34
C ALA A 21 5.06 0.35 -15.47
N LEU A 22 3.94 0.15 -14.80
CA LEU A 22 3.09 -1.02 -15.04
C LEU A 22 2.02 -0.63 -16.07
N ILE A 23 1.92 -1.39 -17.15
CA ILE A 23 0.87 -1.22 -18.14
C ILE A 23 -0.33 -2.04 -17.71
N VAL A 24 -1.42 -1.36 -17.35
CA VAL A 24 -2.68 -1.99 -16.94
C VAL A 24 -3.73 -1.62 -17.97
N LEU A 25 -4.14 -2.60 -18.79
CA LEU A 25 -4.99 -2.34 -19.96
C LEU A 25 -4.36 -1.27 -20.88
N ASN A 26 -4.94 -0.08 -20.92
CA ASN A 26 -4.52 1.05 -21.76
C ASN A 26 -3.97 2.23 -20.95
N ARG A 27 -3.67 2.03 -19.65
CA ARG A 27 -3.12 3.07 -18.77
C ARG A 27 -1.79 2.65 -18.14
N GLU A 28 -1.03 3.66 -17.76
CA GLU A 28 0.26 3.51 -17.11
C GLU A 28 0.14 3.82 -15.61
N VAL A 29 0.49 2.83 -14.77
CA VAL A 29 0.65 3.01 -13.33
C VAL A 29 2.13 3.24 -13.07
N VAL A 30 2.47 4.48 -12.74
CA VAL A 30 3.84 4.88 -12.43
C VAL A 30 4.17 4.45 -11.01
N VAL A 31 5.26 3.72 -10.86
CA VAL A 31 5.87 3.30 -9.60
C VAL A 31 7.13 4.13 -9.39
N PRO A 32 7.14 5.11 -8.46
CA PRO A 32 8.24 6.05 -8.34
C PRO A 32 9.59 5.39 -8.07
N GLN A 33 9.60 4.37 -7.22
CA GLN A 33 10.80 3.67 -6.83
C GLN A 33 10.54 2.16 -6.75
N THR A 34 11.35 1.39 -7.47
CA THR A 34 11.32 -0.07 -7.37
C THR A 34 12.72 -0.65 -7.17
N ALA A 35 12.79 -1.76 -6.43
CA ALA A 35 13.99 -2.56 -6.28
C ALA A 35 13.62 -4.01 -5.97
N ARG A 36 14.07 -4.97 -6.79
CA ARG A 36 13.96 -6.42 -6.54
C ARG A 36 12.58 -6.93 -6.10
N GLY A 37 11.50 -6.51 -6.77
CA GLY A 37 10.14 -6.93 -6.39
C GLY A 37 9.54 -6.17 -5.22
N VAL A 38 10.21 -5.09 -4.77
CA VAL A 38 9.71 -4.10 -3.81
C VAL A 38 9.36 -2.81 -4.56
N ALA A 39 8.21 -2.22 -4.23
CA ALA A 39 7.82 -0.90 -4.69
C ALA A 39 7.65 0.07 -3.53
N ARG A 40 7.98 1.34 -3.73
CA ARG A 40 7.76 2.43 -2.77
C ARG A 40 6.98 3.56 -3.42
N PHE A 41 5.97 4.03 -2.71
CA PHE A 41 5.03 5.06 -3.13
C PHE A 41 4.79 6.06 -2.00
N ASP A 42 4.50 7.31 -2.35
CA ASP A 42 3.75 8.17 -1.45
C ASP A 42 2.27 7.75 -1.47
N PHE A 43 1.53 7.98 -0.38
CA PHE A 43 0.10 7.69 -0.33
C PHE A 43 -0.68 8.32 -1.50
N ASP A 44 -0.27 9.51 -1.93
CA ASP A 44 -0.92 10.25 -3.01
C ASP A 44 -0.68 9.67 -4.40
N ASP A 45 0.42 8.93 -4.62
CA ASP A 45 0.65 8.19 -5.86
C ASP A 45 -0.39 7.09 -6.08
N LEU A 46 -0.86 6.49 -4.98
CA LEU A 46 -1.83 5.39 -5.01
C LEU A 46 -3.26 5.91 -4.86
N CYS A 47 -3.53 6.71 -3.84
CA CYS A 47 -4.89 7.09 -3.44
C CYS A 47 -5.29 8.50 -3.87
N GLY A 48 -4.33 9.36 -4.23
CA GLY A 48 -4.56 10.70 -4.79
C GLY A 48 -4.86 10.70 -6.29
N ARG A 49 -4.48 9.62 -6.99
CA ARG A 49 -4.68 9.43 -8.43
C ARG A 49 -5.95 8.62 -8.72
N PRO A 50 -6.52 8.71 -9.94
CA PRO A 50 -7.72 7.96 -10.33
C PRO A 50 -7.41 6.47 -10.64
N LEU A 51 -6.73 5.79 -9.72
CA LEU A 51 -6.46 4.35 -9.79
C LEU A 51 -7.67 3.55 -9.31
N GLY A 52 -7.88 2.38 -9.93
CA GLY A 52 -8.97 1.46 -9.64
C GLY A 52 -8.49 0.06 -9.24
N PRO A 53 -9.43 -0.88 -8.99
CA PRO A 53 -9.10 -2.24 -8.55
C PRO A 53 -8.07 -2.97 -9.42
N ALA A 54 -8.20 -2.87 -10.76
CA ALA A 54 -7.26 -3.51 -11.68
C ALA A 54 -5.83 -2.98 -11.55
N ASP A 55 -5.68 -1.69 -11.23
CA ASP A 55 -4.38 -1.05 -11.05
C ASP A 55 -3.70 -1.56 -9.77
N TYR A 56 -4.45 -1.64 -8.68
CA TYR A 56 -3.93 -2.18 -7.42
C TYR A 56 -3.62 -3.67 -7.49
N LEU A 57 -4.43 -4.45 -8.23
CA LEU A 57 -4.12 -5.85 -8.50
C LEU A 57 -2.81 -5.99 -9.27
N ALA A 58 -2.58 -5.18 -10.29
CA ALA A 58 -1.33 -5.20 -11.04
C ALA A 58 -0.12 -4.86 -10.15
N VAL A 59 -0.24 -3.86 -9.27
CA VAL A 59 0.79 -3.53 -8.27
C VAL A 59 1.01 -4.71 -7.33
N ALA A 60 -0.04 -5.28 -6.77
CA ALA A 60 0.03 -6.39 -5.83
C ALA A 60 0.63 -7.66 -6.45
N GLN A 61 0.46 -7.86 -7.76
CA GLN A 61 1.04 -8.99 -8.49
C GLN A 61 2.50 -8.74 -8.89
N ALA A 62 2.84 -7.51 -9.28
CA ALA A 62 4.20 -7.17 -9.71
C ALA A 62 5.21 -7.11 -8.56
N PHE A 63 4.74 -6.85 -7.33
CA PHE A 63 5.60 -6.64 -6.17
C PHE A 63 5.18 -7.52 -4.98
N HIS A 64 6.14 -8.26 -4.43
CA HIS A 64 5.93 -9.03 -3.21
C HIS A 64 5.91 -8.16 -1.96
N THR A 65 6.41 -6.93 -2.04
CA THR A 65 6.42 -5.97 -0.94
C THR A 65 6.16 -4.55 -1.45
N VAL A 66 5.30 -3.82 -0.73
CA VAL A 66 4.96 -2.43 -1.02
C VAL A 66 5.25 -1.58 0.21
N LEU A 67 5.95 -0.47 -0.02
CA LEU A 67 6.19 0.60 0.94
C LEU A 67 5.25 1.76 0.62
N ILE A 68 4.57 2.29 1.64
CA ILE A 68 3.71 3.47 1.49
C ILE A 68 4.09 4.53 2.50
N ASP A 69 4.54 5.68 2.02
CA ASP A 69 4.89 6.83 2.84
C ASP A 69 3.67 7.75 3.07
N GLY A 70 3.58 8.30 4.28
CA GLY A 70 2.74 9.46 4.56
C GLY A 70 1.23 9.22 4.52
N ILE A 71 0.74 8.04 4.94
CA ILE A 71 -0.70 7.78 5.00
C ILE A 71 -1.37 8.77 5.99
N PRO A 72 -2.26 9.66 5.52
CA PRO A 72 -2.89 10.65 6.40
C PRO A 72 -3.97 10.00 7.26
N ARG A 73 -4.50 10.75 8.24
CA ARG A 73 -5.77 10.36 8.86
C ARG A 73 -6.87 10.42 7.80
N LEU A 74 -7.64 9.35 7.71
CA LEU A 74 -8.75 9.24 6.80
C LEU A 74 -10.03 9.73 7.51
N SER A 75 -10.84 10.50 6.80
CA SER A 75 -12.07 11.10 7.31
C SER A 75 -13.14 11.14 6.20
N PRO A 76 -14.39 11.48 6.53
CA PRO A 76 -15.41 11.72 5.51
C PRO A 76 -15.03 12.81 4.50
N GLU A 77 -14.14 13.75 4.84
CA GLU A 77 -13.72 14.85 3.96
C GLU A 77 -12.77 14.40 2.84
N ASN A 78 -12.05 13.29 3.04
CA ASN A 78 -11.16 12.69 2.05
C ASN A 78 -11.62 11.29 1.61
N PHE A 79 -12.93 11.07 1.64
CA PHE A 79 -13.58 9.77 1.45
C PHE A 79 -13.15 9.03 0.17
N ASP A 80 -12.96 9.72 -0.95
CA ASP A 80 -12.50 9.07 -2.19
C ASP A 80 -11.11 8.43 -2.05
N ARG A 81 -10.17 9.10 -1.37
CA ARG A 81 -8.84 8.56 -1.08
C ARG A 81 -8.96 7.41 -0.10
N ALA A 82 -9.82 7.55 0.90
CA ALA A 82 -10.06 6.53 1.90
C ALA A 82 -10.65 5.25 1.28
N ARG A 83 -11.62 5.36 0.36
CA ARG A 83 -12.18 4.22 -0.39
C ARG A 83 -11.13 3.55 -1.28
N ARG A 84 -10.29 4.34 -1.97
CA ARG A 84 -9.17 3.80 -2.76
C ARG A 84 -8.19 3.03 -1.89
N PHE A 85 -7.89 3.53 -0.70
CA PHE A 85 -7.03 2.86 0.26
C PHE A 85 -7.62 1.52 0.71
N VAL A 86 -8.93 1.44 0.98
CA VAL A 86 -9.60 0.15 1.26
C VAL A 86 -9.38 -0.85 0.11
N THR A 87 -9.63 -0.44 -1.13
CA THR A 87 -9.44 -1.31 -2.31
C THR A 87 -7.98 -1.73 -2.49
N LEU A 88 -7.03 -0.83 -2.25
CA LEU A 88 -5.61 -1.15 -2.29
C LEU A 88 -5.25 -2.22 -1.24
N ILE A 89 -5.65 -2.03 0.02
CA ILE A 89 -5.36 -3.00 1.08
C ILE A 89 -5.99 -4.36 0.77
N ASP A 90 -7.20 -4.39 0.23
CA ASP A 90 -7.84 -5.63 -0.20
C ASP A 90 -6.98 -6.37 -1.25
N ALA A 91 -6.52 -5.66 -2.29
CA ALA A 91 -5.69 -6.25 -3.34
C ALA A 91 -4.32 -6.75 -2.81
N LEU A 92 -3.65 -5.96 -1.97
CA LEU A 92 -2.38 -6.37 -1.36
C LEU A 92 -2.57 -7.58 -0.45
N TYR A 93 -3.63 -7.58 0.34
CA TYR A 93 -3.95 -8.64 1.28
C TYR A 93 -4.20 -9.97 0.56
N GLU A 94 -5.03 -9.94 -0.50
CA GLU A 94 -5.35 -11.10 -1.33
C GLU A 94 -4.13 -11.68 -2.04
N ALA A 95 -3.20 -10.83 -2.49
CA ALA A 95 -1.94 -11.26 -3.09
C ALA A 95 -0.89 -11.74 -2.06
N ARG A 96 -1.18 -11.62 -0.76
CA ARG A 96 -0.20 -11.84 0.34
C ARG A 96 1.04 -10.95 0.25
N CYS A 97 0.88 -9.78 -0.36
CA CYS A 97 1.91 -8.78 -0.49
C CYS A 97 2.25 -8.20 0.89
N LYS A 98 3.54 -8.02 1.18
CA LYS A 98 3.97 -7.43 2.45
C LYS A 98 3.82 -5.92 2.38
N LEU A 99 3.35 -5.32 3.46
CA LEU A 99 3.17 -3.88 3.55
C LEU A 99 4.05 -3.32 4.66
N LEU A 100 4.86 -2.31 4.31
CA LEU A 100 5.51 -1.44 5.28
C LEU A 100 5.01 -0.02 5.04
N ALA A 101 4.50 0.66 6.07
CA ALA A 101 3.90 1.97 5.88
C ALA A 101 4.21 2.94 7.01
N SER A 102 4.30 4.23 6.68
CA SER A 102 4.20 5.31 7.64
C SER A 102 2.80 5.91 7.59
N ALA A 103 2.19 6.05 8.76
CA ALA A 103 0.81 6.52 8.88
C ALA A 103 0.67 7.51 10.05
N ALA A 104 -0.25 8.46 9.91
CA ALA A 104 -0.57 9.45 10.94
C ALA A 104 -1.32 8.88 12.16
N ALA A 105 -1.71 7.60 12.10
CA ALA A 105 -2.43 6.88 13.15
C ALA A 105 -2.26 5.36 13.00
N ALA A 106 -2.49 4.62 14.09
CA ALA A 106 -2.55 3.15 14.06
C ALA A 106 -3.81 2.66 13.31
N PRO A 107 -3.82 1.42 12.78
CA PRO A 107 -4.91 0.91 11.95
C PRO A 107 -6.32 1.13 12.52
N ASP A 108 -6.54 0.82 13.81
CA ASP A 108 -7.84 0.95 14.47
C ASP A 108 -8.33 2.40 14.65
N THR A 109 -7.44 3.38 14.46
CA THR A 109 -7.73 4.83 14.61
C THR A 109 -7.41 5.63 13.36
N LEU A 110 -7.12 4.95 12.24
CA LEU A 110 -6.73 5.57 10.98
C LEU A 110 -7.90 6.27 10.29
N TYR A 111 -9.13 5.76 10.49
CA TYR A 111 -10.35 6.40 10.01
C TYR A 111 -11.16 6.98 11.19
N GLN A 112 -11.65 8.21 11.03
CA GLN A 112 -12.53 8.84 12.02
C GLN A 112 -13.91 8.17 12.04
N ARG A 113 -14.49 7.96 13.23
CA ARG A 113 -15.82 7.34 13.38
C ARG A 113 -16.89 8.15 12.62
N GLY A 114 -17.80 7.47 11.94
CA GLY A 114 -18.87 8.08 11.15
C GLY A 114 -19.45 7.14 10.11
N GLU A 115 -20.17 7.70 9.13
CA GLU A 115 -20.65 6.91 7.98
C GLU A 115 -19.49 6.18 7.28
N ASN A 116 -19.76 4.95 6.85
CA ASN A 116 -18.79 4.02 6.26
C ASN A 116 -17.67 3.52 7.19
N ALA A 117 -17.72 3.74 8.51
CA ALA A 117 -16.72 3.20 9.44
C ALA A 117 -16.57 1.66 9.34
N ALA A 118 -17.66 0.92 9.07
CA ALA A 118 -17.64 -0.53 8.97
C ALA A 118 -16.72 -1.08 7.86
N MET A 119 -16.55 -0.38 6.73
CA MET A 119 -15.59 -0.82 5.71
C MET A 119 -14.14 -0.65 6.20
N PHE A 120 -13.88 0.41 6.97
CA PHE A 120 -12.57 0.65 7.56
C PHE A 120 -12.24 -0.28 8.72
N GLU A 121 -13.22 -0.73 9.49
CA GLU A 121 -13.00 -1.75 10.53
C GLU A 121 -12.43 -3.04 9.92
N ARG A 122 -12.95 -3.48 8.76
CA ARG A 122 -12.39 -4.62 8.03
C ARG A 122 -10.98 -4.36 7.53
N THR A 123 -10.72 -3.16 7.01
CA THR A 123 -9.37 -2.77 6.56
C THR A 123 -8.38 -2.71 7.73
N ALA A 124 -8.78 -2.17 8.88
CA ALA A 124 -7.96 -2.12 10.09
C ALA A 124 -7.59 -3.53 10.58
N SER A 125 -8.57 -4.45 10.60
CA SER A 125 -8.32 -5.85 10.94
C SER A 125 -7.28 -6.50 10.03
N ARG A 126 -7.41 -6.32 8.70
CA ARG A 126 -6.42 -6.82 7.73
C ARG A 126 -5.04 -6.20 7.94
N LEU A 127 -4.96 -4.89 8.15
CA LEU A 127 -3.69 -4.21 8.44
C LEU A 127 -3.03 -4.75 9.72
N ASN A 128 -3.81 -5.05 10.75
CA ASN A 128 -3.31 -5.68 11.97
C ASN A 128 -2.82 -7.11 11.71
N GLU A 129 -3.54 -7.90 10.93
CA GLU A 129 -3.13 -9.25 10.53
C GLU A 129 -1.85 -9.24 9.69
N MET A 130 -1.71 -8.29 8.75
CA MET A 130 -0.54 -8.14 7.90
C MET A 130 0.75 -7.85 8.68
N GLN A 131 0.65 -7.35 9.91
CA GLN A 131 1.78 -7.11 10.81
C GLN A 131 2.18 -8.37 11.62
N SER A 132 1.35 -9.41 11.62
CA SER A 132 1.64 -10.65 12.36
C SER A 132 2.82 -11.42 11.76
N ARG A 133 3.53 -12.16 12.61
CA ARG A 133 4.63 -13.03 12.15
C ARG A 133 4.11 -14.13 11.24
N GLU A 134 2.93 -14.66 11.54
CA GLU A 134 2.26 -15.66 10.70
C GLU A 134 2.03 -15.14 9.29
N TYR A 135 1.49 -13.93 9.14
CA TYR A 135 1.27 -13.35 7.82
C TYR A 135 2.58 -13.06 7.09
N LEU A 136 3.58 -12.50 7.78
CA LEU A 136 4.88 -12.19 7.20
C LEU A 136 5.61 -13.46 6.71
N ALA A 137 5.37 -14.62 7.32
CA ALA A 137 5.93 -15.90 6.90
C ALA A 137 5.24 -16.52 5.67
N LEU A 138 4.05 -16.06 5.28
CA LEU A 138 3.36 -16.58 4.10
C LEU A 138 4.08 -16.18 2.80
N PRO A 139 4.17 -17.08 1.80
CA PRO A 139 4.65 -16.71 0.47
C PRO A 139 3.68 -15.75 -0.23
N HIS A 140 4.23 -14.86 -1.06
CA HIS A 140 3.47 -14.04 -2.00
C HIS A 140 2.78 -14.94 -3.04
N LEU A 141 1.56 -14.58 -3.47
CA LEU A 141 0.67 -15.48 -4.24
C LEU A 141 0.64 -15.24 -5.76
N ALA A 142 1.36 -14.25 -6.29
CA ALA A 142 1.33 -13.92 -7.71
C ALA A 142 2.49 -14.52 -8.51
#